data_AF-A0A4Y2NRN2-F1
#
_entry.id   AF-A0A4Y2NRN2-F1
#
_cell.length_a   1.000
_cell.length_b   1.000
_cell.length_c   1.000
_cell.angle_alpha   90.00
_cell.angle_beta   90.00
_cell.angle_gamma   90.00
#
_symmetry.space_group_name_H-M   'P 1'
#
loop_
_entity.id
_entity.type
_entity.pdbx_description
1 polymer ?
#
loop_
_entity_poly.entity_id
_entity_poly.type
_entity_poly.pdbx_seq_one_letter_code
_entity_poly.pdbx_strand_id
1 'polypeptide(L)'
;MFDITFCKCTNFDACKCQKDKKIPLAERLFINDQILERKMVIGKVDVIATERRKKEKRKQMEDKRIKRKMVKTDADAAHAQSMGAQHYVFVLVYRYGCNYLEISIIKLFRFPYLSNGM
;
A
#
# COMPACT_ATOMS: atom_id res chain seq x y z
N MET A 1 18.83 21.36 -22.07
CA MET A 1 20.07 21.50 -21.28
C MET A 1 19.64 21.92 -19.89
N PHE A 2 19.87 21.10 -18.87
CA PHE A 2 19.52 21.47 -17.50
C PHE A 2 20.50 22.57 -17.07
N ASP A 3 20.00 23.77 -16.78
CA ASP A 3 20.82 24.87 -16.26
C ASP A 3 21.15 24.59 -14.78
N ILE A 4 22.21 23.82 -14.55
CA ILE A 4 22.63 23.38 -13.20
C ILE A 4 23.25 24.53 -12.40
N THR A 5 23.70 25.60 -13.08
CA THR A 5 24.35 26.76 -12.45
C THR A 5 23.77 28.07 -12.96
N PHE A 6 23.63 29.04 -12.07
CA PHE A 6 23.19 30.40 -12.40
C PHE A 6 24.25 31.20 -13.16
N CYS A 7 25.52 30.89 -12.92
CA CYS A 7 26.65 31.54 -13.59
C CYS A 7 27.04 30.77 -14.85
N LYS A 8 26.90 31.43 -16.01
CA LYS A 8 27.24 30.88 -17.34
C LYS A 8 28.57 31.41 -17.88
N CYS A 9 29.44 31.93 -17.00
CA CYS A 9 30.77 32.42 -17.38
C CYS A 9 31.64 31.26 -17.89
N THR A 10 32.26 31.41 -19.06
CA THR A 10 33.27 30.47 -19.58
C THR A 10 34.62 30.63 -18.89
N ASN A 11 34.96 31.87 -18.49
CA ASN A 11 36.18 32.20 -17.76
C ASN A 11 35.84 32.55 -16.31
N PHE A 12 36.12 31.63 -15.37
CA PHE A 12 35.75 31.82 -13.95
C PHE A 12 36.58 32.88 -13.23
N ASP A 13 37.81 33.12 -13.66
CA ASP A 13 38.73 34.06 -13.03
C ASP A 13 38.36 35.51 -13.37
N ALA A 14 37.89 35.76 -14.59
CA ALA A 14 37.37 37.06 -15.03
C ALA A 14 35.87 37.25 -14.74
N CYS A 15 35.21 36.28 -14.09
CA CYS A 15 33.76 36.30 -13.94
C CYS A 15 33.29 37.36 -12.92
N LYS A 16 32.42 38.27 -13.40
CA LYS A 16 31.84 39.41 -12.67
C LYS A 16 30.52 39.09 -11.95
N CYS A 17 30.08 37.82 -11.94
CA CYS A 17 28.87 37.43 -11.23
C CYS A 17 28.97 37.75 -9.74
N GLN A 18 27.83 38.10 -9.12
CA GLN A 18 27.72 38.26 -7.67
C GLN A 18 28.25 37.01 -6.96
N LYS A 19 28.89 37.20 -5.81
CA LYS A 19 29.57 36.13 -5.05
C LYS A 19 28.63 34.94 -4.79
N ASP A 20 27.37 35.22 -4.46
CA ASP A 20 26.35 34.21 -4.14
C ASP A 20 25.89 33.39 -5.35
N LYS A 21 26.10 33.91 -6.57
CA LYS A 21 25.77 33.25 -7.83
C LYS A 21 27.00 32.70 -8.54
N LYS A 22 28.21 32.96 -8.02
CA LYS A 22 29.48 32.53 -8.63
C LYS A 22 29.73 31.07 -8.29
N ILE A 23 30.24 30.32 -9.27
CA ILE A 23 30.55 28.90 -9.08
C ILE A 23 31.71 28.76 -8.09
N PRO A 24 31.55 27.99 -6.99
CA PRO A 24 32.61 27.71 -6.04
C PRO A 24 33.82 27.04 -6.71
N LEU A 25 35.03 27.31 -6.20
CA LEU A 25 36.27 26.77 -6.77
C LEU A 25 36.27 25.23 -6.88
N ALA A 26 35.75 24.54 -5.88
CA ALA A 26 35.65 23.08 -5.85
C ALA A 26 34.77 22.50 -6.96
N GLU A 27 33.74 23.25 -7.40
CA GLU A 27 32.77 22.79 -8.41
C GLU A 27 33.17 23.20 -9.84
N ARG A 28 34.15 24.10 -10.01
CA ARG A 28 34.59 24.55 -11.35
C ARG A 28 35.07 23.40 -12.23
N LEU A 29 35.81 22.45 -11.65
CA LEU A 29 36.28 21.26 -12.36
C LEU A 29 35.11 20.39 -12.81
N PHE A 30 34.13 20.18 -11.92
CA PHE A 30 32.93 19.41 -12.22
C PHE A 30 32.11 20.07 -13.33
N ILE A 31 31.89 21.39 -13.27
CA ILE A 31 31.14 22.12 -14.31
C ILE A 31 31.89 22.13 -15.65
N ASN A 32 33.22 22.31 -15.65
CA ASN A 32 34.01 22.25 -16.89
C ASN A 32 33.94 20.87 -17.57
N ASP A 33 34.00 19.80 -16.78
CA ASP A 33 33.83 18.43 -17.26
C ASP A 33 32.45 18.22 -17.91
N GLN A 34 31.40 18.80 -17.31
CA GLN A 34 30.03 18.75 -17.86
C GLN A 34 29.82 19.63 -19.11
N ILE A 35 30.50 20.78 -19.22
CA ILE A 35 30.35 21.72 -20.36
C ILE A 35 31.15 21.27 -21.58
N LEU A 36 32.41 20.85 -21.40
CA LEU A 36 33.33 20.57 -22.50
C LEU A 36 33.04 19.24 -23.18
N GLU A 37 32.90 18.16 -22.41
CA GLU A 37 32.73 16.82 -22.99
C GLU A 37 31.25 16.41 -23.12
N ARG A 38 30.31 17.16 -22.53
CA ARG A 38 28.86 16.83 -22.46
C ARG A 38 28.62 15.33 -22.24
N LYS A 39 29.48 14.68 -21.45
CA LYS A 39 29.30 13.30 -21.02
C LYS A 39 28.39 13.34 -19.80
N MET A 40 27.13 13.76 -20.00
CA MET A 40 26.06 13.50 -19.04
C MET A 40 25.78 11.99 -19.05
N VAL A 41 26.74 11.22 -18.56
CA VAL A 41 26.61 9.79 -18.35
C VAL A 41 25.92 9.66 -17.01
N ILE A 42 24.59 9.50 -17.05
CA ILE A 42 23.88 8.83 -15.97
C ILE A 42 24.56 7.46 -15.86
N GLY A 43 25.50 7.35 -14.92
CA GLY A 43 26.35 6.18 -14.82
C GLY A 43 25.54 4.91 -14.69
N LYS A 44 26.12 3.77 -15.07
CA LYS A 44 25.52 2.44 -14.83
C LYS A 44 25.05 2.27 -13.39
N VAL A 45 25.73 2.91 -12.43
CA VAL A 45 25.38 2.91 -11.00
C VAL A 45 23.98 3.48 -10.75
N ASP A 46 23.60 4.58 -11.40
CA ASP A 46 22.28 5.20 -11.24
C ASP A 46 21.17 4.34 -11.85
N VAL A 47 21.45 3.69 -12.98
CA VAL A 47 20.52 2.73 -13.59
C VAL A 47 20.29 1.54 -12.67
N ILE A 48 21.37 0.97 -12.10
CA ILE A 48 21.29 -0.15 -11.16
C ILE A 48 20.55 0.26 -9.88
N ALA A 49 20.87 1.43 -9.32
CA ALA A 49 20.21 1.95 -8.12
C ALA A 49 18.72 2.19 -8.36
N THR A 50 18.36 2.73 -9.53
CA THR A 50 16.97 2.96 -9.93
C THR A 50 16.21 1.65 -10.09
N GLU A 51 16.79 0.66 -10.76
CA GLU A 51 16.17 -0.66 -10.93
C GLU A 51 16.03 -1.42 -9.61
N ARG A 52 17.01 -1.32 -8.70
CA ARG A 52 16.91 -1.86 -7.33
C ARG A 52 15.73 -1.22 -6.57
N ARG A 53 15.63 0.12 -6.58
CA ARG A 53 14.51 0.84 -5.94
C ARG A 53 13.16 0.45 -6.53
N LYS A 54 13.05 0.27 -7.85
CA LYS A 54 11.80 -0.18 -8.50
C LYS A 54 11.41 -1.59 -8.04
N LYS A 55 12.36 -2.53 -8.01
CA LYS A 55 12.11 -3.90 -7.54
C LYS A 55 11.66 -3.93 -6.09
N GLU A 56 12.30 -3.15 -5.23
CA GLU A 56 11.94 -3.06 -3.81
C GLU A 56 10.52 -2.52 -3.62
N LYS A 57 10.16 -1.44 -4.33
CA LYS A 57 8.78 -0.90 -4.29
C LYS A 57 7.74 -1.93 -4.72
N ARG A 58 8.01 -2.73 -5.76
CA ARG A 58 7.11 -3.80 -6.21
C ARG A 58 6.94 -4.87 -5.12
N LYS A 59 8.03 -5.28 -4.47
CA LYS A 59 7.98 -6.25 -3.36
C LYS A 59 7.15 -5.73 -2.20
N GLN A 60 7.37 -4.47 -1.78
CA GLN A 60 6.60 -3.85 -0.70
C GLN A 60 5.09 -3.76 -1.01
N MET A 61 4.71 -3.51 -2.26
CA MET A 61 3.31 -3.50 -2.65
C MET A 61 2.67 -4.89 -2.58
N GLU A 62 3.39 -5.92 -3.01
CA GLU A 62 2.89 -7.30 -2.93
C GLU A 62 2.78 -7.79 -1.48
N ASP A 63 3.78 -7.51 -0.64
CA ASP A 63 3.75 -7.85 0.79
C ASP A 63 2.54 -7.20 1.49
N LYS A 64 2.24 -5.93 1.18
CA LYS A 64 1.04 -5.24 1.68
C LYS A 64 -0.25 -5.89 1.18
N ARG A 65 -0.28 -6.35 -0.07
CA ARG A 65 -1.44 -7.04 -0.65
C ARG A 65 -1.69 -8.39 0.03
N ILE A 66 -0.64 -9.16 0.28
CA ILE A 66 -0.72 -10.44 0.97
C ILE A 66 -1.20 -10.24 2.42
N LYS A 67 -0.61 -9.28 3.15
CA LYS A 67 -1.06 -8.94 4.52
C LYS A 67 -2.55 -8.62 4.58
N ARG A 68 -3.06 -7.82 3.64
CA ARG A 68 -4.50 -7.47 3.59
C ARG A 68 -5.39 -8.70 3.30
N LYS A 69 -4.94 -9.63 2.47
CA LYS A 69 -5.68 -10.87 2.19
C LYS A 69 -5.77 -11.75 3.43
N MET A 70 -4.67 -11.93 4.16
CA MET A 70 -4.64 -12.72 5.40
C MET A 70 -5.60 -12.16 6.44
N VAL A 71 -5.55 -10.84 6.70
CA VAL A 71 -6.46 -10.16 7.64
C VAL A 71 -7.93 -10.36 7.27
N LYS A 72 -8.26 -10.36 5.98
CA LYS A 72 -9.63 -10.61 5.52
C LYS A 72 -10.05 -12.05 5.79
N THR A 73 -9.18 -13.02 5.52
CA THR A 73 -9.45 -14.45 5.79
C THR A 73 -9.65 -14.73 7.27
N ASP A 74 -8.86 -14.12 8.16
CA ASP A 74 -9.02 -14.30 9.61
C ASP A 74 -10.34 -13.69 10.11
N ALA A 75 -10.73 -12.52 9.59
CA ALA A 75 -12.01 -11.90 9.90
C ALA A 75 -13.20 -12.73 9.40
N ASP A 76 -13.12 -13.26 8.18
CA ASP A 76 -14.15 -14.12 7.59
C ASP A 76 -14.27 -15.45 8.37
N ALA A 77 -13.16 -16.02 8.84
CA ALA A 77 -13.14 -17.21 9.67
C ALA A 77 -13.75 -16.98 11.06
N ALA A 78 -13.43 -15.86 11.70
CA ALA A 78 -14.03 -15.46 12.98
C ALA A 78 -15.54 -15.24 12.85
N HIS A 79 -15.98 -14.61 11.77
CA HIS A 79 -17.41 -14.44 11.46
C HIS A 79 -18.12 -15.79 11.27
N ALA A 80 -17.50 -16.74 10.54
CA ALA A 80 -18.05 -18.08 10.35
C ALA A 80 -18.15 -18.87 11.67
N GLN A 81 -17.15 -18.78 12.55
CA GLN A 81 -17.18 -19.38 13.89
C GLN A 81 -18.29 -18.79 14.77
N SER A 82 -18.48 -17.46 14.72
CA SER A 82 -19.56 -16.78 15.44
C SER A 82 -20.94 -17.22 14.95
N MET A 83 -21.15 -17.32 13.62
CA MET A 83 -22.43 -17.80 13.09
C MET A 83 -22.70 -19.27 13.46
N GLY A 84 -21.67 -20.12 13.45
CA GLY A 84 -21.79 -21.51 13.88
C GLY A 84 -22.18 -21.63 15.36
N ALA A 85 -21.57 -20.81 16.23
CA ALA A 85 -21.92 -20.75 17.65
C ALA A 85 -23.37 -20.25 17.87
N GLN A 86 -23.80 -19.21 17.15
CA GLN A 86 -25.18 -18.71 17.21
C GLN A 86 -26.20 -19.77 16.76
N HIS A 87 -25.93 -20.48 15.68
CA HIS A 87 -26.81 -21.55 15.19
C HIS A 87 -26.91 -22.72 16.19
N TYR A 88 -25.80 -23.11 16.82
CA TYR A 88 -25.80 -24.14 17.86
C TYR A 88 -26.61 -23.71 19.09
N VAL A 89 -26.43 -22.48 19.58
CA VAL A 89 -27.22 -21.92 20.68
C VAL A 89 -28.70 -21.88 20.34
N PHE A 90 -29.06 -21.47 19.12
CA PHE A 90 -30.45 -21.50 18.64
C PHE A 90 -31.04 -22.91 18.69
N VAL A 91 -30.36 -23.91 18.12
CA VAL A 91 -30.83 -25.31 18.15
C VAL A 91 -30.95 -25.84 19.58
N LEU A 92 -30.03 -25.51 20.48
CA LEU A 92 -30.12 -25.90 21.89
C LEU A 92 -31.32 -25.24 22.57
N VAL A 93 -31.56 -23.95 22.37
CA VAL A 93 -32.71 -23.24 22.96
C VAL A 93 -34.02 -23.85 22.47
N TYR A 94 -34.14 -24.18 21.19
CA TYR A 94 -35.34 -24.85 20.68
C TYR A 94 -35.48 -26.29 21.19
N ARG A 95 -34.39 -27.05 21.26
CA ARG A 95 -34.42 -28.46 21.67
C ARG A 95 -34.61 -28.64 23.19
N TYR A 96 -33.96 -27.82 24.00
CA TYR A 96 -34.04 -27.88 25.47
C TYR A 96 -35.14 -26.97 26.04
N GLY A 97 -35.50 -25.89 25.36
CA GLY A 97 -36.65 -25.04 25.72
C GLY A 97 -37.99 -25.74 25.47
N CYS A 98 -38.08 -26.63 24.47
CA CYS A 98 -39.25 -27.48 24.28
C CYS A 98 -39.41 -28.56 25.37
N ASN A 99 -38.35 -28.93 26.10
CA ASN A 99 -38.43 -29.92 27.17
C ASN A 99 -38.87 -29.33 28.53
N TYR A 100 -38.84 -28.00 28.70
CA TYR A 100 -39.44 -27.32 29.86
C TYR A 100 -40.92 -26.95 29.65
N LEU A 101 -41.47 -27.22 28.46
CA LEU A 101 -42.82 -26.82 28.07
C LEU A 101 -43.57 -27.93 27.31
N GLU A 102 -43.42 -29.20 27.71
CA GLU A 102 -44.26 -30.31 27.20
C GLU A 102 -45.78 -30.09 27.43
N ILE A 103 -46.20 -29.05 28.17
CA ILE A 103 -47.62 -28.85 28.52
C ILE A 103 -48.33 -27.74 27.72
N SER A 104 -47.68 -26.90 26.89
CA SER A 104 -48.40 -25.71 26.33
C SER A 104 -48.28 -25.36 24.84
N ILE A 105 -47.44 -26.00 24.02
CA ILE A 105 -47.26 -25.58 22.60
C ILE A 105 -47.86 -26.55 21.57
N ILE A 106 -48.88 -27.36 21.90
CA ILE A 106 -49.69 -27.97 20.83
C ILE A 106 -50.70 -26.95 20.25
N LYS A 107 -50.97 -25.82 20.92
CA LYS A 107 -51.99 -24.86 20.48
C LYS A 107 -51.51 -23.62 19.71
N LEU A 108 -50.21 -23.38 19.56
CA LEU A 108 -49.73 -22.05 19.13
C LEU A 108 -48.80 -21.97 17.91
N PHE A 109 -48.47 -23.08 17.25
CA PHE A 109 -47.82 -23.01 15.93
C PHE A 109 -48.82 -23.27 14.78
N ARG A 110 -49.80 -22.37 14.69
CA ARG A 110 -50.26 -21.91 13.38
C ARG A 110 -49.10 -21.10 12.80
N PHE A 111 -48.23 -21.77 12.04
CA PHE A 111 -47.13 -21.17 11.27
C PHE A 111 -47.69 -20.16 10.25
N PRO A 112 -47.20 -18.91 10.19
CA PRO A 112 -47.12 -18.18 8.93
C PRO A 112 -45.65 -17.99 8.53
N TYR A 113 -45.42 -17.69 7.27
CA TYR A 113 -44.12 -17.53 6.59
C TYR A 113 -43.52 -18.81 5.99
N LEU A 114 -44.36 -19.53 5.24
CA LEU A 114 -44.03 -19.84 3.84
C LEU A 114 -44.90 -18.95 2.96
N SER A 115 -44.43 -17.75 2.64
CA SER A 115 -44.93 -17.00 1.48
C SER A 115 -43.80 -16.18 0.90
N ASN A 116 -43.39 -16.62 -0.29
CA ASN A 116 -42.69 -15.94 -1.39
C ASN A 116 -41.80 -17.04 -1.99
N GLY A 117 -42.27 -17.82 -2.96
CA GLY A 117 -42.88 -17.37 -4.20
C GLY A 117 -41.83 -17.58 -5.29
N MET A 118 -42.20 -18.36 -6.31
CA MET A 118 -41.42 -18.66 -7.51
C MET A 118 -40.88 -17.40 -8.21
#